data_AF-A0A7C5MJX9-F1
#
_entry.id   AF-A0A7C5MJX9-F1
#
_cell.length_a   1.000
_cell.length_b   1.000
_cell.length_c   1.000
_cell.angle_alpha   90.00
_cell.angle_beta   90.00
_cell.angle_gamma   90.00
#
_symmetry.space_group_name_H-M   'P 1'
#
loop_
_entity.id
_entity.type
_entity.pdbx_description
1 polymer ?
#
loop_
_entity_poly.entity_id
_entity_poly.type
_entity_poly.pdbx_seq_one_letter_code
_entity_poly.pdbx_strand_id
1 'polypeptide(L)'
;MDRLQDEDIAPADIDTLIITHFDADHVGGIVTADNQLTFPNAGYVLLQDAWDFWSNEAIVAKWPPFLTANARKVLPLLQGRVQVVEPGAEFLPGCQLIPAPGHRPGHTAIAMASAGQTLFHLADVAGHPVLMEHPA
;
A
#
# COMPACT_ATOMS: atom_id res chain seq x y z
N MET A 1 -2.90 6.79 -14.90
CA MET A 1 -2.73 5.85 -16.03
C MET A 1 -1.90 6.51 -17.12
N ASP A 2 -2.19 7.75 -17.49
CA ASP A 2 -1.42 8.54 -18.47
C ASP A 2 0.10 8.49 -18.20
N ARG A 3 0.54 8.68 -16.96
CA ARG A 3 1.96 8.60 -16.57
C ARG A 3 2.62 7.24 -16.79
N LEU A 4 1.87 6.13 -16.69
CA LEU A 4 2.41 4.80 -17.01
C LEU A 4 2.51 4.62 -18.52
N GLN A 5 1.51 5.12 -19.25
CA GLN A 5 1.49 5.10 -20.71
C GLN A 5 2.61 5.96 -21.32
N ASP A 6 2.91 7.12 -20.75
CA ASP A 6 4.04 7.98 -21.16
C ASP A 6 5.40 7.26 -21.06
N GLU A 7 5.50 6.24 -20.20
CA GLU A 7 6.69 5.40 -20.01
C GLU A 7 6.58 4.03 -20.73
N ASP A 8 5.58 3.87 -21.61
CA ASP A 8 5.29 2.62 -22.33
C ASP A 8 5.03 1.40 -21.42
N ILE A 9 4.47 1.63 -20.22
CA ILE A 9 4.11 0.59 -19.25
C ILE A 9 2.59 0.40 -19.26
N ALA A 10 2.11 -0.77 -19.69
CA ALA A 10 0.71 -1.13 -19.56
C ALA A 10 0.40 -1.57 -18.13
N PRO A 11 -0.86 -1.42 -17.64
CA PRO A 11 -1.25 -1.94 -16.33
C PRO A 11 -1.03 -3.46 -16.17
N ALA A 12 -1.04 -4.20 -17.28
CA ALA A 12 -0.75 -5.63 -17.30
C ALA A 12 0.73 -5.96 -17.11
N ASP A 13 1.64 -5.00 -17.28
CA ASP A 13 3.09 -5.19 -17.09
C ASP A 13 3.50 -5.04 -15.62
N ILE A 14 2.57 -4.63 -14.74
CA ILE A 14 2.83 -4.49 -13.31
C ILE A 14 2.70 -5.86 -12.63
N ASP A 15 3.83 -6.39 -12.16
CA ASP A 15 3.89 -7.67 -11.45
C ASP A 15 3.61 -7.56 -9.95
N THR A 16 3.94 -6.42 -9.33
CA THR A 16 3.84 -6.24 -7.87
C THR A 16 3.35 -4.85 -7.52
N LEU A 17 2.36 -4.76 -6.62
CA LEU A 17 1.85 -3.54 -6.04
C LEU A 17 2.02 -3.58 -4.52
N ILE A 18 2.66 -2.56 -3.97
CA ILE A 18 2.87 -2.43 -2.53
C ILE A 18 1.83 -1.46 -1.97
N ILE A 19 1.02 -1.93 -1.03
CA ILE A 19 -0.01 -1.11 -0.38
C ILE A 19 0.61 -0.52 0.90
N THR A 20 0.90 0.79 0.86
CA THR A 20 1.42 1.51 2.03
C THR A 20 0.35 1.70 3.10
N HIS A 21 -0.88 2.02 2.69
CA HIS A 21 -2.11 2.10 3.48
C HIS A 21 -3.35 2.24 2.56
N PHE A 22 -4.56 2.31 3.14
CA PHE A 22 -5.84 2.24 2.41
C PHE A 22 -6.55 3.60 2.20
N ASP A 23 -5.82 4.71 2.15
CA ASP A 23 -6.44 6.00 1.79
C ASP A 23 -6.70 6.09 0.27
N ALA A 24 -7.67 6.92 -0.10
CA ALA A 24 -8.27 6.92 -1.44
C ALA A 24 -7.26 7.27 -2.53
N ASP A 25 -6.33 8.16 -2.23
CA ASP A 25 -5.25 8.61 -3.10
C ASP A 25 -4.14 7.56 -3.28
N HIS A 26 -4.10 6.51 -2.45
CA HIS A 26 -3.14 5.41 -2.56
C HIS A 26 -3.76 4.18 -3.24
N VAL A 27 -4.94 3.74 -2.80
CA VAL A 27 -5.58 2.51 -3.33
C VAL A 27 -6.70 2.76 -4.34
N GLY A 28 -7.11 4.00 -4.57
CA GLY A 28 -8.22 4.34 -5.45
C GLY A 28 -8.02 3.94 -6.91
N GLY A 29 -6.76 3.79 -7.34
CA GLY A 29 -6.41 3.32 -8.68
C GLY A 29 -6.41 1.81 -8.88
N ILE A 30 -6.54 1.01 -7.81
CA ILE A 30 -6.47 -0.47 -7.89
C ILE A 30 -7.72 -1.07 -8.53
N VAL A 31 -8.88 -0.40 -8.37
CA VAL A 31 -10.18 -0.93 -8.80
C VAL A 31 -10.87 0.05 -9.74
N THR A 32 -11.28 -0.43 -10.91
CA THR A 32 -12.01 0.37 -11.91
C THR A 32 -13.43 0.71 -11.45
N ALA A 33 -14.12 1.55 -12.21
CA ALA A 33 -15.54 1.86 -11.97
C ALA A 33 -16.44 0.60 -12.05
N ASP A 34 -16.06 -0.37 -12.88
CA ASP A 34 -16.77 -1.64 -13.09
C ASP A 34 -16.35 -2.74 -12.11
N ASN A 35 -15.70 -2.38 -11.00
CA ASN A 35 -15.20 -3.29 -9.97
C ASN A 35 -14.26 -4.38 -10.50
N GLN A 36 -13.42 -4.05 -11.49
CA GLN A 36 -12.33 -4.90 -11.98
C GLN A 36 -10.98 -4.42 -11.44
N LEU A 37 -10.00 -5.32 -11.34
CA LEU A 37 -8.63 -4.93 -11.01
C LEU A 37 -8.00 -4.18 -12.17
N THR A 38 -7.46 -3.00 -11.91
CA THR A 38 -6.74 -2.19 -12.89
C THR A 38 -5.45 -2.87 -13.34
N PHE A 39 -4.80 -3.61 -12.43
CA PHE A 39 -3.54 -4.31 -12.64
C PHE A 39 -3.79 -5.83 -12.59
N PRO A 40 -4.17 -6.46 -13.72
CA PRO A 40 -4.71 -7.81 -13.72
C PRO A 40 -3.67 -8.91 -13.42
N ASN A 41 -2.38 -8.61 -13.58
CA ASN A 41 -1.29 -9.57 -13.37
C ASN A 41 -0.57 -9.36 -12.03
N ALA A 42 -0.84 -8.26 -11.33
CA ALA A 42 -0.12 -7.92 -10.12
C ALA A 42 -0.44 -8.85 -8.94
N GLY A 43 0.61 -9.23 -8.20
CA GLY A 43 0.53 -9.58 -6.79
C GLY A 43 0.51 -8.33 -5.92
N TYR A 44 -0.09 -8.43 -4.73
CA TYR A 44 -0.27 -7.30 -3.81
C TYR A 44 0.46 -7.58 -2.51
N VAL A 45 1.25 -6.63 -2.02
CA VAL A 45 2.07 -6.81 -0.82
C VAL A 45 1.66 -5.78 0.24
N LEU A 46 1.49 -6.23 1.48
CA LEU A 46 1.19 -5.37 2.63
C LEU A 46 1.70 -5.97 3.94
N LEU A 47 1.95 -5.12 4.94
CA LEU A 47 2.40 -5.54 6.27
C LEU A 47 1.33 -6.35 7.02
N GLN A 48 1.77 -7.31 7.83
CA GLN A 48 0.91 -8.09 8.73
C GLN A 48 -0.04 -7.22 9.56
N ASP A 49 0.44 -6.11 10.13
CA ASP A 49 -0.40 -5.16 10.89
C ASP A 49 -1.56 -4.57 10.07
N ALA A 50 -1.33 -4.30 8.78
CA ALA A 50 -2.38 -3.84 7.88
C ALA A 50 -3.38 -4.95 7.61
N TRP A 51 -2.90 -6.17 7.36
CA TRP A 51 -3.78 -7.32 7.16
C TRP A 51 -4.68 -7.55 8.38
N ASP A 52 -4.10 -7.64 9.57
CA ASP A 52 -4.80 -7.97 10.81
C ASP A 52 -5.88 -6.94 11.16
N PHE A 53 -5.61 -5.66 10.88
CA PHE A 53 -6.59 -4.61 11.09
C PHE A 53 -7.68 -4.62 10.02
N TRP A 54 -7.31 -4.52 8.74
CA TRP A 54 -8.24 -4.20 7.66
C TRP A 54 -9.04 -5.41 7.16
N SER A 55 -8.55 -6.64 7.37
CA SER A 55 -9.29 -7.87 7.08
C SER A 55 -10.27 -8.27 8.18
N ASN A 56 -10.19 -7.63 9.36
CA ASN A 56 -11.02 -7.96 10.52
C ASN A 56 -12.25 -7.05 10.62
N GLU A 57 -13.38 -7.54 10.12
CA GLU A 57 -14.64 -6.78 10.11
C GLU A 57 -15.11 -6.39 11.53
N ALA A 58 -14.78 -7.17 12.58
CA ALA A 58 -15.15 -6.81 13.96
C ALA A 58 -14.36 -5.60 14.50
N ILE A 59 -13.19 -5.31 13.93
CA ILE A 59 -12.40 -4.10 14.19
C ILE A 59 -12.88 -2.97 13.28
N VAL A 60 -12.92 -3.22 11.97
CA VAL A 60 -13.26 -2.23 10.94
C VAL A 60 -14.66 -1.65 11.12
N ALA A 61 -15.65 -2.45 11.53
CA ALA A 61 -17.03 -1.98 11.77
C ALA A 61 -17.15 -0.93 12.88
N LYS A 62 -16.14 -0.79 13.74
CA LYS A 62 -16.11 0.22 14.81
C LYS A 62 -15.58 1.58 14.34
N TRP A 63 -15.02 1.64 13.13
CA TRP A 63 -14.45 2.86 12.56
C TRP A 63 -15.45 3.62 11.71
N PRO A 64 -15.28 4.95 11.54
CA PRO A 64 -16.10 5.75 10.64
C PRO A 64 -16.13 5.14 9.22
N PRO A 65 -17.32 4.98 8.60
CA PRO A 65 -17.43 4.32 7.30
C PRO A 65 -16.57 4.93 6.19
N PHE A 66 -16.40 6.26 6.19
CA PHE A 66 -15.59 6.94 5.18
C PHE A 66 -14.10 6.60 5.27
N LEU A 67 -13.59 6.20 6.44
CA LEU A 67 -12.19 5.76 6.62
C LEU A 67 -11.98 4.30 6.22
N THR A 68 -13.04 3.52 6.07
CA THR A 68 -12.98 2.07 5.83
C THR A 68 -13.48 1.66 4.44
N ALA A 69 -14.17 2.57 3.74
CA ALA A 69 -14.79 2.32 2.45
C ALA A 69 -13.81 1.77 1.41
N ASN A 70 -12.61 2.32 1.32
CA ASN A 70 -11.60 1.87 0.36
C ASN A 70 -11.10 0.46 0.66
N ALA A 71 -10.72 0.18 1.90
CA ALA A 71 -10.28 -1.16 2.31
C ALA A 71 -11.37 -2.21 2.04
N ARG A 72 -12.63 -1.91 2.39
CA ARG A 72 -13.78 -2.79 2.12
C ARG A 72 -14.07 -3.00 0.64
N LYS A 73 -13.78 -2.01 -0.22
CA LYS A 73 -13.92 -2.14 -1.68
C LYS A 73 -12.78 -2.97 -2.28
N VAL A 74 -11.55 -2.72 -1.84
CA VAL A 74 -10.33 -3.25 -2.46
C VAL A 74 -10.02 -4.66 -1.99
N LEU A 75 -9.95 -4.90 -0.68
CA LEU A 75 -9.46 -6.17 -0.11
C LEU A 75 -10.16 -7.42 -0.65
N PRO A 76 -11.51 -7.46 -0.80
CA PRO A 76 -12.18 -8.65 -1.34
C PRO A 76 -11.72 -9.03 -2.76
N LEU A 77 -11.34 -8.04 -3.58
CA LEU A 77 -10.89 -8.26 -4.96
C LEU A 77 -9.44 -8.77 -5.03
N LEU A 78 -8.68 -8.61 -3.95
CA LEU A 78 -7.28 -9.06 -3.87
C LEU A 78 -7.15 -10.50 -3.36
N GLN A 79 -8.26 -11.17 -3.02
CA GLN A 79 -8.24 -12.49 -2.41
C GLN A 79 -7.42 -13.50 -3.25
N GLY A 80 -6.50 -14.19 -2.60
CA GLY A 80 -5.58 -15.15 -3.26
C GLY A 80 -4.41 -14.50 -4.01
N ARG A 81 -4.29 -13.16 -4.00
CA ARG A 81 -3.19 -12.40 -4.62
C ARG A 81 -2.42 -11.53 -3.63
N VAL A 82 -2.78 -11.57 -2.34
CA VAL A 82 -2.09 -10.83 -1.28
C VAL A 82 -0.97 -11.68 -0.69
N GLN A 83 0.24 -11.13 -0.73
CA GLN A 83 1.36 -11.55 0.09
C GLN A 83 1.40 -10.66 1.34
N VAL A 84 1.12 -11.26 2.50
CA VAL A 84 1.26 -10.60 3.79
C VAL A 84 2.69 -10.79 4.25
N VAL A 85 3.36 -9.70 4.65
CA VAL A 85 4.77 -9.74 5.02
C VAL A 85 4.99 -9.23 6.44
N GLU A 86 5.94 -9.88 7.12
CA GLU A 86 6.40 -9.44 8.43
C GLU A 86 7.32 -8.22 8.30
N PRO A 87 7.36 -7.33 9.31
CA PRO A 87 8.29 -6.22 9.35
C PRO A 87 9.74 -6.63 9.09
N GLY A 88 10.41 -5.93 8.16
CA GLY A 88 11.81 -6.19 7.82
C GLY A 88 12.06 -7.46 7.00
N ALA A 89 11.02 -8.25 6.69
CA ALA A 89 11.15 -9.34 5.72
C ALA A 89 11.32 -8.77 4.31
N GLU A 90 12.22 -9.41 3.55
CA GLU A 90 12.44 -9.08 2.15
C GLU A 90 11.39 -9.80 1.29
N PHE A 91 10.62 -9.05 0.50
CA PHE A 91 9.57 -9.59 -0.36
C PHE A 91 9.92 -9.53 -1.85
N LEU A 92 10.89 -8.67 -2.21
CA LEU A 92 11.59 -8.61 -3.49
C LEU A 92 13.07 -8.27 -3.20
N PRO A 93 14.02 -8.63 -4.08
CA PRO A 93 15.42 -8.27 -3.89
C PRO A 93 15.61 -6.77 -3.59
N GLY A 94 16.24 -6.47 -2.46
CA GLY A 94 16.48 -5.14 -1.94
C GLY A 94 15.28 -4.45 -1.28
N CYS A 95 14.09 -5.05 -1.26
CA CYS A 95 12.85 -4.39 -0.83
C CYS A 95 12.33 -4.92 0.51
N GLN A 96 12.17 -4.05 1.49
CA GLN A 96 11.61 -4.35 2.80
C GLN A 96 10.49 -3.38 3.16
N LEU A 97 9.45 -3.90 3.84
CA LEU A 97 8.41 -3.07 4.45
C LEU A 97 8.81 -2.70 5.88
N ILE A 98 8.77 -1.40 6.17
CA ILE A 98 9.14 -0.79 7.45
C ILE A 98 7.86 -0.26 8.12
N PRO A 99 7.47 -0.75 9.30
CA PRO A 99 6.35 -0.21 10.04
C PRO A 99 6.55 1.28 10.32
N ALA A 100 5.57 2.09 9.96
CA ALA A 100 5.55 3.52 10.21
C ALA A 100 4.17 3.91 10.80
N PRO A 101 3.83 3.40 12.00
CA PRO A 101 2.49 3.53 12.57
C PRO A 101 2.16 5.00 12.89
N GLY A 102 0.89 5.37 12.71
CA GLY A 102 0.40 6.72 13.01
C GLY A 102 -0.77 7.09 12.10
N HIS A 103 -0.46 7.47 10.86
CA HIS A 103 -1.44 7.93 9.86
C HIS A 103 -2.63 6.96 9.68
N ARG A 104 -2.33 5.67 9.51
CA ARG A 104 -3.29 4.57 9.44
C ARG A 104 -2.77 3.31 10.14
N PRO A 105 -3.67 2.43 10.65
CA PRO A 105 -3.28 1.09 11.07
C PRO A 105 -2.56 0.34 9.95
N GLY A 106 -1.37 -0.17 10.26
CA GLY A 106 -0.50 -0.83 9.29
C GLY A 106 0.14 0.09 8.24
N HIS A 107 0.18 1.41 8.47
CA HIS A 107 0.90 2.33 7.60
C HIS A 107 2.38 1.94 7.48
N THR A 108 2.87 1.93 6.25
CA THR A 108 4.14 1.31 5.88
C THR A 108 5.01 2.25 5.05
N ALA A 109 6.26 2.42 5.47
CA ALA A 109 7.33 2.95 4.62
C ALA A 109 8.07 1.79 3.93
N ILE A 110 8.75 2.06 2.82
CA ILE A 110 9.46 1.04 2.03
C ILE A 110 10.94 1.37 1.99
N ALA A 111 11.80 0.42 2.35
CA ALA A 111 13.24 0.51 2.12
C ALA A 111 13.59 -0.26 0.84
N MET A 112 14.28 0.40 -0.09
CA MET A 112 14.73 -0.19 -1.36
C MET A 112 16.25 0.00 -1.49
N ALA A 113 16.98 -1.10 -1.48
CA ALA A 113 18.44 -1.13 -1.54
C ALA A 113 18.94 -1.67 -2.88
N SER A 114 19.87 -0.96 -3.51
CA SER A 114 20.55 -1.39 -4.74
C SER A 114 21.93 -0.74 -4.84
N ALA A 115 22.92 -1.49 -5.32
CA ALA A 115 24.30 -1.01 -5.52
C ALA A 115 24.92 -0.29 -4.30
N GLY A 116 24.61 -0.75 -3.08
CA GLY A 116 25.12 -0.16 -1.84
C GLY A 116 24.43 1.16 -1.42
N GLN A 117 23.39 1.57 -2.13
CA GLN A 117 22.55 2.73 -1.79
C GLN A 117 21.17 2.27 -1.34
N THR A 118 20.52 3.07 -0.48
CA THR A 118 19.16 2.80 0.00
C THR A 118 18.29 4.03 -0.18
N LEU A 119 17.12 3.84 -0.79
CA LEU A 119 16.05 4.82 -0.84
C LEU A 119 14.92 4.41 0.12
N PHE A 120 14.42 5.36 0.90
CA PHE A 120 13.24 5.18 1.72
C PHE A 120 12.05 5.90 1.08
N HIS A 121 11.03 5.15 0.68
CA HIS A 121 9.73 5.71 0.31
C HIS A 121 8.87 5.85 1.56
N LEU A 122 8.75 7.08 2.08
CA LEU A 122 8.09 7.35 3.35
C LEU A 122 6.57 7.32 3.31
N ALA A 123 5.96 7.38 2.11
CA ALA A 123 4.52 7.57 1.97
C ALA A 123 4.04 8.76 2.82
N ASP A 124 3.07 8.56 3.71
CA ASP A 124 2.39 9.62 4.46
C ASP A 124 2.97 9.80 5.87
N VAL A 125 4.23 9.43 6.11
CA VAL A 125 4.92 9.76 7.38
C VAL A 125 4.92 11.27 7.63
N ALA A 126 5.10 12.08 6.58
CA ALA A 126 5.05 13.53 6.67
C ALA A 126 4.42 14.13 5.40
N GLY A 127 3.22 14.69 5.51
CA GLY A 127 2.52 15.35 4.40
C GLY A 127 2.89 16.83 4.20
N HIS A 128 3.69 17.42 5.09
CA HIS A 128 4.10 18.82 5.01
C HIS A 128 5.52 19.01 5.58
N PRO A 129 6.38 19.83 4.95
CA PRO A 129 7.77 20.05 5.40
C PRO A 129 7.90 20.47 6.87
N VAL A 130 6.94 21.24 7.38
CA VAL A 130 6.88 21.66 8.80
C VAL A 130 6.92 20.49 9.78
N LEU A 131 6.39 19.32 9.40
CA LEU A 131 6.39 18.12 10.25
C LEU A 131 7.78 17.48 10.35
N MET A 132 8.66 17.77 9.38
CA MET A 132 10.07 17.37 9.43
C MET A 132 10.89 18.33 10.30
N GLU A 133 10.56 19.62 10.28
CA GLU A 133 11.19 20.63 11.13
C GLU A 133 10.73 20.52 12.60
N HIS A 134 9.51 20.05 12.82
CA HIS A 134 8.86 19.91 14.12
C HIS A 134 8.22 18.52 14.28
N PRO A 135 9.04 17.45 14.41
CA PRO A 135 8.53 16.12 14.67
C PRO A 135 7.85 16.07 16.05
N ALA A 136 6.81 15.25 16.15
CA ALA A 136 6.02 15.06 17.38
C ALA A 136 6.80 14.32 18.48
#